data_AF-A0A967HHW6-F1
#
_entry.id   AF-A0A967HHW6-F1
#
_cell.length_a   1.000
_cell.length_b   1.000
_cell.length_c   1.000
_cell.angle_alpha   90.00
_cell.angle_beta   90.00
_cell.angle_gamma   90.00
#
_symmetry.space_group_name_H-M   'P 1'
#
loop_
_entity.id
_entity.type
_entity.pdbx_description
1 polymer ?
#
loop_
_entity_poly.entity_id
_entity_poly.type
_entity_poly.pdbx_seq_one_letter_code
_entity_poly.pdbx_strand_id
1 'polypeptide(L)' 'ADDATNIYLTIYCRRLRPDVQIVSRATLERNVTTLHRAGADFVMSYSSMGANAILNVLQSGDVVMVAEGLEVFR' A
#
# COMPACT_ATOMS: atom_id res chain seq x y z
N ALA A 1 -13.67 -9.01 -1.56
CA ALA A 1 -13.45 -9.79 -2.78
C ALA A 1 -12.11 -9.40 -3.40
N ASP A 2 -11.88 -8.11 -3.66
CA ASP A 2 -10.67 -7.60 -4.31
C ASP A 2 -9.36 -7.88 -3.53
N ASP A 3 -9.27 -7.46 -2.27
CA ASP A 3 -8.05 -7.67 -1.47
C ASP A 3 -7.70 -9.15 -1.25
N ALA A 4 -8.72 -10.04 -1.19
CA ALA A 4 -8.49 -11.48 -1.06
C ALA A 4 -7.80 -12.06 -2.31
N THR A 5 -8.18 -11.58 -3.50
CA THR A 5 -7.51 -11.91 -4.77
C THR A 5 -6.07 -11.41 -4.76
N ASN A 6 -5.84 -10.17 -4.33
CA ASN A 6 -4.50 -9.59 -4.26
C ASN A 6 -3.60 -10.38 -3.29
N ILE A 7 -4.13 -10.79 -2.14
CA ILE A 7 -3.42 -11.66 -1.18
C ILE A 7 -3.04 -12.99 -1.83
N TYR A 8 -3.99 -13.65 -2.50
CA TYR A 8 -3.73 -14.91 -3.17
C TYR A 8 -2.64 -14.79 -4.26
N LEU A 9 -2.75 -13.78 -5.14
CA LEU A 9 -1.77 -13.53 -6.19
C LEU A 9 -0.39 -13.18 -5.63
N THR A 10 -0.34 -12.42 -4.54
CA THR A 10 0.92 -12.09 -3.86
C THR A 10 1.63 -13.36 -3.39
N ILE A 11 0.92 -14.26 -2.71
CA ILE A 11 1.48 -15.56 -2.26
C ILE A 11 1.94 -16.37 -3.47
N TYR A 12 1.12 -16.45 -4.52
CA TYR A 12 1.43 -17.23 -5.71
C TYR A 12 2.69 -16.71 -6.43
N CYS A 13 2.75 -15.41 -6.70
CA CYS A 13 3.88 -14.77 -7.37
C CYS A 13 5.16 -14.88 -6.53
N ARG A 14 5.09 -14.66 -5.21
CA ARG A 14 6.26 -14.78 -4.33
C ARG A 14 6.82 -16.21 -4.29
N ARG A 15 5.97 -17.22 -4.38
CA ARG A 15 6.39 -18.63 -4.47
C ARG A 15 7.00 -18.97 -5.84
N LEU A 16 6.44 -18.42 -6.92
CA LEU A 16 6.92 -18.71 -8.28
C LEU A 16 8.26 -18.02 -8.58
N ARG A 17 8.41 -16.76 -8.15
CA ARG A 17 9.58 -15.92 -8.39
C ARG A 17 9.92 -15.18 -7.09
N PRO A 18 10.80 -15.73 -6.25
CA PRO A 18 11.15 -15.09 -4.98
C PRO A 18 11.86 -13.75 -5.15
N ASP A 19 12.47 -13.50 -6.31
CA ASP A 19 13.33 -12.34 -6.55
C ASP A 19 12.61 -11.12 -7.16
N VAL A 20 11.34 -11.27 -7.57
CA VAL A 20 10.62 -10.13 -8.18
C VAL A 20 10.08 -9.19 -7.12
N GLN A 21 10.05 -7.90 -7.47
CA GLN A 21 9.36 -6.91 -6.66
C GLN A 21 7.85 -7.04 -6.83
N ILE A 22 7.12 -7.15 -5.72
CA ILE A 22 5.66 -7.24 -5.68
C ILE A 22 5.11 -6.00 -5.00
N VAL A 23 4.48 -5.13 -5.79
CA VAL A 23 3.72 -3.97 -5.32
C VAL A 23 2.24 -4.32 -5.38
N SER A 24 1.54 -4.24 -4.25
CA SER A 24 0.14 -4.63 -4.15
C SER A 24 -0.72 -3.50 -3.60
N ARG A 25 -2.04 -3.63 -3.77
CA ARG A 25 -3.01 -2.65 -3.32
C ARG A 25 -3.92 -3.23 -2.26
N ALA A 26 -4.15 -2.46 -1.21
CA ALA A 26 -5.16 -2.71 -0.18
C ALA A 26 -6.32 -1.72 -0.32
N THR A 27 -7.53 -2.24 -0.44
CA THR A 27 -8.76 -1.43 -0.39
C THR A 27 -9.07 -1.03 1.04
N LEU A 28 -8.78 -1.90 2.00
CA LEU A 28 -9.05 -1.69 3.42
C LEU A 28 -7.74 -1.72 4.20
N GLU A 29 -7.53 -0.73 5.06
CA GLU A 29 -6.31 -0.57 5.87
C GLU A 29 -5.89 -1.84 6.60
N ARG A 30 -6.86 -2.56 7.19
CA ARG A 30 -6.59 -3.82 7.91
C ARG A 30 -5.91 -4.91 7.06
N ASN A 31 -6.02 -4.84 5.73
CA ASN A 31 -5.45 -5.82 4.82
C ASN A 31 -4.01 -5.49 4.42
N VAL A 32 -3.51 -4.28 4.72
CA VAL A 32 -2.12 -3.86 4.44
C VAL A 32 -1.13 -4.83 5.08
N THR A 33 -1.25 -5.10 6.37
CA THR A 33 -0.39 -6.04 7.08
C THR A 33 -0.50 -7.47 6.53
N THR A 34 -1.69 -7.86 6.06
CA THR A 34 -1.91 -9.19 5.50
C THR A 34 -1.21 -9.36 4.15
N LEU A 35 -1.22 -8.32 3.31
CA LEU A 35 -0.52 -8.30 2.03
C LEU A 35 1.00 -8.30 2.20
N HIS A 36 1.54 -7.56 3.19
CA HIS A 36 2.96 -7.67 3.53
C HIS A 36 3.34 -9.08 3.97
N ARG A 37 2.53 -9.71 4.83
CA ARG A 37 2.75 -11.11 5.24
C ARG A 37 2.63 -12.12 4.11
N ALA A 38 1.83 -11.82 3.08
CA ALA A 38 1.74 -12.63 1.87
C ALA A 38 2.99 -12.56 0.99
N GLY A 39 3.87 -11.57 1.22
CA GLY A 39 5.13 -11.40 0.50
C GLY A 39 5.14 -10.21 -0.45
N ALA A 40 4.24 -9.23 -0.29
CA ALA A 40 4.34 -7.96 -0.99
C ALA A 40 5.46 -7.11 -0.39
N ASP A 41 6.33 -6.56 -1.24
CA ASP A 41 7.41 -5.67 -0.81
C ASP A 41 6.87 -4.29 -0.44
N PHE A 42 5.81 -3.85 -1.13
CA PHE A 42 5.14 -2.61 -0.86
C PHE A 42 3.63 -2.76 -1.05
N VAL A 43 2.87 -2.13 -0.16
CA VAL A 43 1.40 -2.17 -0.21
C VAL A 43 0.88 -0.74 -0.15
N MET A 44 -0.09 -0.42 -1.01
CA MET A 44 -0.74 0.89 -1.05
C MET A 44 -2.17 0.81 -0.55
N SER A 45 -2.48 1.46 0.56
CA SER A 45 -3.84 1.65 1.07
C SER A 45 -4.55 2.81 0.38
N TYR A 46 -5.70 2.52 -0.22
CA TYR A 46 -6.53 3.57 -0.83
C TYR A 46 -7.06 4.58 0.19
N SER A 47 -7.41 4.15 1.41
CA SER A 47 -7.90 5.08 2.44
C SER A 47 -6.83 6.06 2.87
N SER A 48 -5.61 5.57 3.09
CA SER A 48 -4.49 6.39 3.56
C SER A 48 -3.96 7.30 2.46
N MET A 49 -3.86 6.81 1.22
CA MET A 49 -3.48 7.64 0.07
C MET A 49 -4.51 8.73 -0.23
N GLY A 50 -5.80 8.40 -0.19
CA GLY A 50 -6.87 9.37 -0.43
C GLY A 50 -6.96 10.43 0.67
N ALA A 51 -6.85 10.02 1.94
CA ALA A 51 -6.84 10.95 3.08
C ALA A 51 -5.66 11.91 3.00
N ASN A 52 -4.46 11.40 2.70
CA ASN A 52 -3.27 12.24 2.54
C ASN A 52 -3.36 13.19 1.35
N ALA A 53 -3.93 12.77 0.23
CA ALA A 53 -4.14 13.65 -0.91
C ALA A 53 -5.06 14.82 -0.55
N ILE A 54 -6.16 14.55 0.17
CA ILE A 54 -7.08 15.60 0.64
C ILE A 54 -6.39 16.51 1.65
N LEU A 55 -5.69 15.95 2.64
CA LEU A 55 -4.98 16.71 3.66
C LEU A 55 -3.93 17.64 3.04
N ASN A 56 -3.18 17.15 2.06
CA ASN A 56 -2.17 17.94 1.36
C ASN A 56 -2.78 19.13 0.60
N VAL A 57 -3.95 18.95 -0.01
CA VAL A 57 -4.70 20.06 -0.63
C VAL A 57 -5.14 21.08 0.41
N LEU A 58 -5.62 20.64 1.58
CA LEU A 58 -6.07 21.53 2.66
C LEU A 58 -4.90 22.28 3.32
N GLN A 59 -3.73 21.67 3.43
CA GLN A 59 -2.52 22.22 4.03
C GLN A 59 -1.60 22.92 3.01
N SER A 60 -2.12 23.28 1.84
CA SER A 60 -1.39 24.05 0.81
C SER A 60 -0.08 23.42 0.30
N GLY A 61 0.07 22.09 0.37
CA GLY A 61 1.26 21.41 -0.14
C GLY A 61 2.30 21.00 0.91
N ASP A 62 2.05 21.21 2.20
CA ASP A 62 3.04 20.95 3.27
C ASP A 62 3.20 19.47 3.66
N VAL A 63 2.40 18.56 3.09
CA VAL A 63 2.48 17.10 3.35
C VAL A 63 2.84 16.35 2.06
N VAL A 64 4.09 15.90 1.97
CA VAL A 64 4.53 15.03 0.87
C VAL A 64 4.60 13.59 1.36
N MET A 65 3.73 12.72 0.83
CA MET A 65 3.83 11.27 1.03
C MET A 65 5.00 10.73 0.22
N VAL A 66 6.06 10.30 0.89
CA VAL A 66 7.27 9.73 0.26
C VAL A 66 7.09 8.23 0.01
N ALA A 67 6.43 7.55 0.95
CA ALA A 67 6.02 6.15 0.86
C ALA A 67 4.73 5.95 1.68
N GLU A 68 4.02 4.85 1.48
CA GLU A 68 2.83 4.54 2.25
C GLU A 68 3.23 4.36 3.73
N GLY A 69 2.62 5.15 4.61
CA GLY A 69 2.99 5.23 6.03
C GLY A 69 4.20 6.13 6.36
N LEU A 70 4.82 6.80 5.38
CA LEU A 70 5.91 7.76 5.59
C LEU A 70 5.56 9.14 5.03
N GLU A 71 5.22 10.06 5.92
CA GLU A 71 4.86 11.44 5.63
C GLU A 71 5.99 12.39 6.05
N VAL A 72 6.33 13.35 5.17
CA VAL A 72 7.25 14.44 5.48
C VAL A 72 6.47 15.72 5.62
N PHE A 73 6.67 16.40 6.74
CA PHE A 73 6.10 17.71 7.06
C PHE A 73 7.20 18.77 6.91
N ARG A 74 6.87 19.95 6.36
CA ARG A 74 7.76 21.11 6.33
C ARG A 74 7.48 22.06 7.48
#